data_AF-A0AAU5PEP4-F1
#
_entry.id   AF-A0AAU5PEP4-F1
#
_cell.length_a   1.000
_cell.length_b   1.000
_cell.length_c   1.000
_cell.angle_alpha   90.00
_cell.angle_beta   90.00
_cell.angle_gamma   90.00
#
_symmetry.space_group_name_H-M   'P 1'
#
loop_
_entity.id
_entity.type
_entity.pdbx_description
1 polymer ?
#
loop_
_entity_poly.entity_id
_entity_poly.type
_entity_poly.pdbx_seq_one_letter_code
_entity_poly.pdbx_strand_id
1 'polypeptide(L)'
;MKQILTNIGRLDLRRGPRITQRAARYLATAATTLGLVLAFVVGLPTTSQAAGSLPCDIYGAAGTPCVAAHSTTRALVSSYSGPLYQVTRASDGATADIGLLAQGGYADAGRQDTFCQNTTCRISKVYDQTSRHNDLTPGPAGTAGGVDRGADAGEIAVTAGGHKVYGIWISPGVGYRYTGVASGVAVNGQPEGAYMVASGTHVGSDCCFDYGNAESTPADTGNGHMDAVSIATTCYFAPCTGSGPWVEADMENGMFQGNNGSNTANLGNNSAYVTAVLKNNGQTTYALKGGNSQSGALSTWWNGALPTRGGYRPMQQEGGIILGTGGDNSNRNRGTFFEGVMVAGYPTDAAENAVQANIVSVGYSGQTDVPNGPQGTITGPGGKCVDVAADDTGGNGAAVQLWDCQTYAEDQHWQHNADGSLSTIGRCLDIVGNGTADGAKVELWDCNGVGGQKWVQQADGSLLNPQSGRCLDSPNGATANGTRLQIANCNGTAAQKFAVNGGAPAIGPGGKCVDVAADDTGGNSAAVQLWDCQSWAVDQHWYHRSDSSLSTLGRCLDIVGNGTADGTRVELWDCNGVGGQKWVQQADGSLLNPQSGRCLDSPSGATANGTRLQIATCNGTAAQKFTLG
;
A
#
# COMPACT_ATOMS: atom_id res chain seq x y z
N MET A 1 16.37 54.29 37.36
CA MET A 1 16.61 55.06 38.60
C MET A 1 17.77 54.40 39.33
N LYS A 2 18.87 55.13 39.63
CA LYS A 2 20.01 54.75 40.49
C LYS A 2 20.80 53.46 40.11
N GLN A 3 22.11 53.53 39.82
CA GLN A 3 23.25 53.57 40.79
C GLN A 3 23.43 52.21 41.52
N ILE A 4 24.62 51.64 41.79
CA ILE A 4 25.99 52.21 41.81
C ILE A 4 27.08 51.10 41.99
N LEU A 5 28.31 51.33 41.48
CA LEU A 5 29.65 50.81 41.90
C LEU A 5 29.81 49.25 42.07
N THR A 6 30.98 48.61 42.23
CA THR A 6 32.37 49.02 42.55
C THR A 6 33.37 47.97 41.96
N ASN A 7 34.69 48.08 42.16
CA ASN A 7 35.67 48.79 41.30
C ASN A 7 37.07 48.14 41.49
N ILE A 8 38.08 48.51 40.67
CA ILE A 8 39.54 48.26 40.86
C ILE A 8 40.02 46.81 40.60
N GLY A 9 41.15 46.52 39.91
CA GLY A 9 42.01 47.37 39.07
C GLY A 9 43.49 46.90 38.92
N ARG A 10 44.18 47.35 37.85
CA ARG A 10 45.66 47.38 37.58
C ARG A 10 46.43 46.02 37.59
N LEU A 11 47.51 45.77 36.84
CA LEU A 11 48.60 46.52 36.18
C LEU A 11 48.84 45.92 34.76
N ASP A 12 49.12 46.62 33.66
CA ASP A 12 50.23 47.54 33.29
C ASP A 12 51.63 46.89 33.21
N LEU A 13 52.22 46.77 32.00
CA LEU A 13 53.50 47.39 31.59
C LEU A 13 54.14 46.84 30.27
N ARG A 14 53.95 47.61 29.17
CA ARG A 14 54.96 48.12 28.19
C ARG A 14 55.94 47.23 27.37
N ARG A 15 56.32 47.81 26.20
CA ARG A 15 57.38 47.46 25.20
C ARG A 15 56.95 46.33 24.22
N GLY A 16 56.94 46.45 22.88
CA GLY A 16 57.40 47.46 21.91
C GLY A 16 58.81 47.16 21.34
N PRO A 17 59.17 47.50 20.07
CA PRO A 17 58.36 47.93 18.93
C PRO A 17 58.78 47.40 17.51
N ARG A 18 57.92 47.62 16.51
CA ARG A 18 58.21 48.10 15.11
C ARG A 18 58.97 47.26 14.03
N ILE A 19 58.43 47.44 12.80
CA ILE A 19 59.09 47.55 11.46
C ILE A 19 59.31 46.26 10.63
N THR A 20 58.30 46.00 9.79
CA THR A 20 58.34 45.72 8.33
C THR A 20 59.68 45.39 7.64
N GLN A 21 59.68 44.32 6.83
CA GLN A 21 59.62 44.41 5.35
C GLN A 21 59.25 43.06 4.70
N ARG A 22 58.80 43.07 3.44
CA ARG A 22 58.20 41.93 2.73
C ARG A 22 59.17 41.29 1.71
N ALA A 23 58.82 40.04 1.35
CA ALA A 23 59.23 39.29 0.15
C ALA A 23 60.60 38.58 0.19
N ALA A 24 60.75 37.35 -0.36
CA ALA A 24 59.79 36.30 -0.73
C ALA A 24 60.53 34.98 -1.04
N ARG A 25 59.80 33.84 -1.09
CA ARG A 25 60.23 32.49 -1.55
C ARG A 25 61.20 31.78 -0.55
N TYR A 26 61.30 30.44 -0.44
CA TYR A 26 60.87 29.30 -1.26
C TYR A 26 60.21 28.16 -0.43
N LEU A 27 59.89 27.03 -1.08
CA LEU A 27 58.94 25.97 -0.69
C LEU A 27 59.47 24.82 0.22
N ALA A 28 58.50 24.19 0.89
CA ALA A 28 58.33 22.73 1.15
C ALA A 28 58.80 22.07 2.46
N THR A 29 58.02 21.03 2.85
CA THR A 29 58.18 20.03 3.93
C THR A 29 57.94 20.52 5.37
N ALA A 30 57.31 19.79 6.31
CA ALA A 30 56.65 18.47 6.27
C ALA A 30 55.38 18.44 7.18
N ALA A 31 54.67 17.32 7.24
CA ALA A 31 53.29 17.20 7.73
C ALA A 31 53.12 16.77 9.21
N THR A 32 51.90 17.00 9.74
CA THR A 32 51.24 16.34 10.91
C THR A 32 51.89 16.51 12.30
N THR A 33 51.14 16.78 13.38
CA THR A 33 49.98 16.01 13.88
C THR A 33 48.94 16.80 14.70
N LEU A 34 47.68 16.39 14.54
CA LEU A 34 46.55 16.30 15.50
C LEU A 34 46.24 17.42 16.53
N GLY A 35 45.00 17.93 16.52
CA GLY A 35 44.42 18.75 17.61
C GLY A 35 43.22 19.62 17.21
N LEU A 36 42.06 19.02 16.93
CA LEU A 36 40.80 19.72 16.61
C LEU A 36 39.84 19.76 17.84
N VAL A 37 38.65 20.37 17.69
CA VAL A 37 37.50 20.49 18.65
C VAL A 37 37.54 21.76 19.53
N LEU A 38 36.52 22.63 19.60
CA LEU A 38 35.27 22.81 18.83
C LEU A 38 34.75 24.26 18.97
N ALA A 39 34.23 24.88 17.91
CA ALA A 39 33.31 26.02 17.99
C ALA A 39 32.66 26.30 16.62
N PHE A 40 31.48 25.71 16.36
CA PHE A 40 30.64 26.07 15.21
C PHE A 40 29.23 26.39 15.71
N VAL A 41 28.75 27.59 15.41
CA VAL A 41 27.37 28.01 15.68
C VAL A 41 26.48 27.42 14.59
N VAL A 42 25.40 26.76 15.00
CA VAL A 42 24.44 26.10 14.09
C VAL A 42 23.61 27.17 13.37
N GLY A 43 23.90 27.40 12.10
CA GLY A 43 22.91 27.93 11.17
C GLY A 43 22.02 26.80 10.70
N LEU A 44 20.71 26.90 10.94
CA LEU A 44 19.72 25.96 10.40
C LEU A 44 19.71 26.10 8.87
N PRO A 45 19.89 25.01 8.09
CA PRO A 45 19.70 25.07 6.66
C PRO A 45 18.19 25.13 6.38
N THR A 46 17.69 26.29 5.98
CA THR A 46 16.44 26.36 5.22
C THR A 46 16.71 25.69 3.87
N THR A 47 16.30 24.42 3.74
CA THR A 47 16.36 23.68 2.48
C THR A 47 15.34 24.26 1.50
N SER A 48 15.79 25.28 0.77
CA SER A 48 15.18 25.64 -0.51
C SER A 48 15.40 24.46 -1.46
N GLN A 49 14.50 23.47 -1.44
CA GLN A 49 14.42 22.47 -2.48
C GLN A 49 14.14 23.20 -3.80
N ALA A 50 15.15 23.31 -4.65
CA ALA A 50 14.88 23.46 -6.07
C ALA A 50 14.09 22.22 -6.49
N ALA A 51 12.95 22.40 -7.16
CA ALA A 51 12.16 21.28 -7.66
C ALA A 51 13.05 20.42 -8.57
N GLY A 52 13.38 19.21 -8.12
CA GLY A 52 14.18 18.29 -8.90
C GLY A 52 13.41 17.82 -10.13
N SER A 53 14.11 17.59 -11.24
CA SER A 53 13.50 17.00 -12.44
C SER A 53 12.90 15.63 -12.08
N LEU A 54 11.60 15.49 -12.32
CA LEU A 54 10.86 14.24 -12.15
C LEU A 54 10.93 13.42 -13.45
N PRO A 55 10.48 12.14 -13.45
CA PRO A 55 10.71 11.23 -14.58
C PRO A 55 10.34 11.79 -15.96
N CYS A 56 9.20 12.48 -16.09
CA CYS A 56 8.79 13.08 -17.36
C CYS A 56 9.57 14.35 -17.75
N ASP A 57 10.11 15.09 -16.78
CA ASP A 57 11.01 16.21 -17.06
C ASP A 57 12.35 15.69 -17.62
N ILE A 58 12.86 14.60 -17.05
CA ILE A 58 14.10 13.92 -17.48
C ILE A 58 13.93 13.38 -18.91
N TYR A 59 12.84 12.65 -19.16
CA TYR A 59 12.50 12.11 -20.49
C TYR A 59 12.28 13.22 -21.53
N GLY A 60 11.56 14.29 -21.17
CA GLY A 60 11.36 15.46 -22.02
C GLY A 60 12.67 16.17 -22.38
N ALA A 61 13.55 16.39 -21.40
CA ALA A 61 14.88 16.97 -21.62
C ALA A 61 15.80 16.09 -22.49
N ALA A 62 15.60 14.77 -22.48
CA ALA A 62 16.29 13.80 -23.33
C ALA A 62 15.72 13.68 -24.75
N GLY A 63 14.64 14.39 -25.08
CA GLY A 63 14.01 14.38 -26.41
C GLY A 63 13.02 13.25 -26.65
N THR A 64 12.65 12.48 -25.63
CA THR A 64 11.62 11.43 -25.69
C THR A 64 10.53 11.72 -24.65
N PRO A 65 9.64 12.70 -24.88
CA PRO A 65 8.72 13.20 -23.86
C PRO A 65 7.65 12.17 -23.49
N CYS A 66 7.19 12.23 -22.23
CA CYS A 66 6.01 11.48 -21.79
C CYS A 66 4.78 11.80 -22.65
N VAL A 67 4.04 10.74 -22.96
CA VAL A 67 2.73 10.79 -23.62
C VAL A 67 1.62 10.23 -22.73
N ALA A 68 1.96 9.47 -21.70
CA ALA A 68 1.08 9.19 -20.57
C ALA A 68 1.93 9.04 -19.29
N ALA A 69 1.43 9.50 -18.15
CA ALA A 69 2.14 9.44 -16.87
C ALA A 69 1.17 9.16 -15.72
N HIS A 70 1.22 7.96 -15.16
CA HIS A 70 0.26 7.43 -14.20
C HIS A 70 0.94 7.10 -12.86
N SER A 71 0.36 7.54 -11.75
CA SER A 71 0.82 7.17 -10.41
C SER A 71 -0.25 7.49 -9.38
N THR A 72 -0.38 6.64 -8.36
CA THR A 72 -1.19 6.90 -7.16
C THR A 72 -0.34 7.39 -5.98
N THR A 73 0.98 7.46 -6.15
CA THR A 73 1.94 7.75 -5.07
C THR A 73 2.55 9.14 -5.17
N ARG A 74 2.85 9.66 -6.36
CA ARG A 74 3.49 10.97 -6.54
C ARG A 74 3.30 11.61 -7.91
N ALA A 75 3.68 12.87 -7.99
CA ALA A 75 3.91 13.54 -9.26
C ALA A 75 5.09 12.90 -10.04
N LEU A 76 4.96 12.83 -11.36
CA LEU A 76 5.98 12.40 -12.31
C LEU A 76 6.44 13.54 -13.23
N VAL A 77 5.78 14.70 -13.15
CA VAL A 77 6.13 15.98 -13.78
C VAL A 77 6.27 17.03 -12.68
N SER A 78 7.42 17.72 -12.58
CA SER A 78 7.71 18.66 -11.46
C SER A 78 6.72 19.81 -11.32
N SER A 79 6.11 20.24 -12.42
CA SER A 79 5.09 21.30 -12.43
C SER A 79 3.67 20.80 -12.14
N TYR A 80 3.44 19.49 -11.97
CA TYR A 80 2.10 18.95 -11.77
C TYR A 80 1.51 19.33 -10.41
N SER A 81 0.24 19.75 -10.43
CA SER A 81 -0.54 20.15 -9.25
C SER A 81 -2.00 19.65 -9.32
N GLY A 82 -2.28 18.75 -10.25
CA GLY A 82 -3.60 18.15 -10.44
C GLY A 82 -3.85 16.92 -9.55
N PRO A 83 -4.98 16.23 -9.76
CA PRO A 83 -5.29 14.99 -9.07
C PRO A 83 -4.49 13.82 -9.63
N LEU A 84 -3.99 12.93 -8.78
CA LEU A 84 -3.28 11.71 -9.18
C LEU A 84 -4.25 10.59 -9.57
N TYR A 85 -5.33 10.44 -8.80
CA TYR A 85 -6.37 9.43 -9.02
C TYR A 85 -7.69 9.89 -8.42
N GLN A 86 -8.78 9.21 -8.78
CA GLN A 86 -10.10 9.39 -8.18
C GLN A 86 -10.48 8.12 -7.42
N VAL A 87 -11.09 8.28 -6.25
CA VAL A 87 -11.73 7.19 -5.50
C VAL A 87 -13.24 7.34 -5.51
N THR A 88 -13.96 6.22 -5.61
CA THR A 88 -15.41 6.12 -5.41
C THR A 88 -15.70 5.39 -4.12
N ARG A 89 -16.57 5.96 -3.29
CA ARG A 89 -16.90 5.47 -1.94
C ARG A 89 -18.07 4.50 -1.96
N ALA A 90 -17.92 3.34 -1.30
CA ALA A 90 -18.93 2.28 -1.35
C ALA A 90 -20.25 2.67 -0.65
N SER A 91 -20.19 3.44 0.45
CA SER A 91 -21.37 3.79 1.26
C SER A 91 -22.45 4.61 0.54
N ASP A 92 -22.07 5.45 -0.43
CA ASP A 92 -22.96 6.44 -1.06
C ASP A 92 -22.66 6.72 -2.54
N GLY A 93 -21.65 6.07 -3.14
CA GLY A 93 -21.25 6.29 -4.53
C GLY A 93 -20.62 7.66 -4.79
N ALA A 94 -20.33 8.45 -3.75
CA ALA A 94 -19.63 9.72 -3.90
C ALA A 94 -18.21 9.50 -4.42
N THR A 95 -17.66 10.50 -5.12
CA THR A 95 -16.26 10.47 -5.59
C THR A 95 -15.42 11.58 -4.98
N ALA A 96 -14.12 11.31 -4.85
CA ALA A 96 -13.13 12.31 -4.49
C ALA A 96 -11.84 12.12 -5.27
N ASP A 97 -11.35 13.20 -5.86
CA ASP A 97 -10.02 13.25 -6.45
C ASP A 97 -8.97 13.36 -5.34
N ILE A 98 -7.94 12.53 -5.39
CA ILE A 98 -6.78 12.58 -4.48
C ILE A 98 -5.63 13.31 -5.18
N GLY A 99 -5.31 14.50 -4.67
CA GLY A 99 -4.25 15.36 -5.19
C GLY A 99 -2.90 15.14 -4.50
N LEU A 100 -2.07 16.18 -4.58
CA LEU A 100 -0.74 16.21 -3.99
C LEU A 100 -0.70 17.04 -2.71
N LEU A 101 0.18 16.67 -1.78
CA LEU A 101 0.54 17.49 -0.61
C LEU A 101 1.21 18.82 -1.01
N ALA A 102 1.90 18.84 -2.15
CA ALA A 102 2.50 20.01 -2.77
C ALA A 102 2.71 19.78 -4.29
N GLN A 103 2.82 20.84 -5.08
CA GLN A 103 3.17 20.74 -6.51
C GLN A 103 4.45 19.91 -6.70
N GLY A 104 4.43 18.94 -7.63
CA GLY A 104 5.54 18.02 -7.86
C GLY A 104 5.83 17.03 -6.71
N GLY A 105 4.96 16.95 -5.70
CA GLY A 105 5.18 16.18 -4.47
C GLY A 105 4.55 14.78 -4.46
N TYR A 106 4.16 14.34 -3.27
CA TYR A 106 3.54 13.04 -2.98
C TYR A 106 2.01 13.16 -2.83
N ALA A 107 1.32 12.02 -3.00
CA ALA A 107 -0.13 11.93 -2.84
C ALA A 107 -0.61 12.35 -1.44
N ASP A 108 -1.77 13.02 -1.37
CA ASP A 108 -2.45 13.31 -0.12
C ASP A 108 -3.26 12.10 0.36
N ALA A 109 -2.57 11.10 0.93
CA ALA A 109 -3.22 9.93 1.51
C ALA A 109 -4.18 10.27 2.66
N GLY A 110 -3.96 11.36 3.40
CA GLY A 110 -4.84 11.80 4.48
C GLY A 110 -6.23 12.24 3.98
N ARG A 111 -6.29 12.80 2.77
CA ARG A 111 -7.55 13.08 2.09
C ARG A 111 -8.30 11.81 1.69
N GLN A 112 -7.61 10.76 1.25
CA GLN A 112 -8.25 9.45 1.02
C GLN A 112 -8.77 8.88 2.34
N ASP A 113 -7.94 8.81 3.38
CA ASP A 113 -8.32 8.29 4.71
C ASP A 113 -9.59 8.97 5.25
N THR A 114 -9.66 10.30 5.11
CA THR A 114 -10.81 11.11 5.54
C THR A 114 -12.05 10.84 4.68
N PHE A 115 -11.89 10.69 3.37
CA PHE A 115 -13.01 10.45 2.47
C PHE A 115 -13.61 9.06 2.64
N CYS A 116 -12.75 8.05 2.76
CA CYS A 116 -13.07 6.63 2.89
C CYS A 116 -13.32 6.19 4.34
N GLN A 117 -13.40 7.13 5.28
CA GLN A 117 -13.67 6.87 6.69
C GLN A 117 -14.97 6.06 6.87
N ASN A 118 -14.88 4.96 7.63
CA ASN A 118 -16.00 4.05 7.96
C ASN A 118 -16.66 3.33 6.76
N THR A 119 -15.95 3.15 5.65
CA THR A 119 -16.41 2.43 4.46
C THR A 119 -15.20 1.99 3.62
N THR A 120 -15.41 1.27 2.53
CA THR A 120 -14.37 1.00 1.54
C THR A 120 -14.43 2.02 0.40
N CYS A 121 -13.33 2.12 -0.34
CA CYS A 121 -13.21 2.96 -1.53
C CYS A 121 -12.54 2.17 -2.64
N ARG A 122 -12.97 2.38 -3.88
CA ARG A 122 -12.25 1.85 -5.05
C ARG A 122 -11.64 2.98 -5.86
N ILE A 123 -10.44 2.78 -6.37
CA ILE A 123 -9.80 3.68 -7.32
C ILE A 123 -10.58 3.57 -8.64
N SER A 124 -11.33 4.62 -8.99
CA SER A 124 -12.23 4.64 -10.15
C SER A 124 -11.60 5.27 -11.38
N LYS A 125 -10.49 5.99 -11.21
CA LYS A 125 -9.66 6.54 -12.28
C LYS A 125 -8.23 6.75 -11.79
N VAL A 126 -7.25 6.49 -12.65
CA VAL A 126 -5.86 6.97 -12.50
C VAL A 126 -5.63 8.06 -13.55
N TYR A 127 -5.31 9.28 -13.11
CA TYR A 127 -5.16 10.42 -14.03
C TYR A 127 -3.83 10.38 -14.77
N ASP A 128 -3.86 10.77 -16.05
CA ASP A 128 -2.64 11.09 -16.79
C ASP A 128 -2.16 12.49 -16.37
N GLN A 129 -0.92 12.58 -15.90
CA GLN A 129 -0.31 13.83 -15.46
C GLN A 129 0.20 14.70 -16.62
N THR A 130 0.23 14.18 -17.85
CA THR A 130 0.52 15.00 -19.03
C THR A 130 -0.68 15.85 -19.45
N SER A 131 -0.48 16.81 -20.36
CA SER A 131 -1.56 17.61 -20.94
C SER A 131 -2.46 16.84 -21.91
N ARG A 132 -2.28 15.52 -22.05
CA ARG A 132 -3.00 14.66 -23.01
C ARG A 132 -4.24 14.03 -22.40
N HIS A 133 -4.28 13.88 -21.08
CA HIS A 133 -5.40 13.28 -20.35
C HIS A 133 -5.76 11.88 -20.86
N ASN A 134 -4.73 11.06 -21.10
CA ASN A 134 -4.87 9.63 -21.39
C ASN A 134 -5.24 8.83 -20.12
N ASP A 135 -6.18 9.35 -19.32
CA ASP A 135 -6.61 8.81 -18.02
C ASP A 135 -7.04 7.34 -18.13
N LEU A 136 -6.65 6.51 -17.16
CA LEU A 136 -7.05 5.11 -17.08
C LEU A 136 -8.30 4.95 -16.20
N THR A 137 -9.27 4.18 -16.67
CA THR A 137 -10.48 3.77 -15.90
C THR A 137 -10.64 2.26 -15.95
N PRO A 138 -11.41 1.62 -15.05
CA PRO A 138 -11.65 0.17 -15.11
C PRO A 138 -12.04 -0.32 -16.51
N GLY A 139 -11.40 -1.39 -16.96
CA GLY A 139 -11.50 -1.89 -18.33
C GLY A 139 -12.88 -2.47 -18.67
N PRO A 140 -13.37 -2.28 -19.91
CA PRO A 140 -14.52 -3.00 -20.42
C PRO A 140 -14.20 -4.49 -20.59
N ALA A 141 -15.24 -5.35 -20.63
CA ALA A 141 -15.04 -6.76 -20.98
C ALA A 141 -14.37 -6.90 -22.35
N GLY A 142 -13.44 -7.84 -22.44
CA GLY A 142 -12.71 -8.17 -23.66
C GLY A 142 -13.04 -9.54 -24.22
N THR A 143 -12.16 -10.07 -25.06
CA THR A 143 -12.30 -11.42 -25.62
C THR A 143 -11.89 -12.53 -24.66
N ALA A 144 -11.06 -12.24 -23.65
CA ALA A 144 -10.62 -13.23 -22.65
C ALA A 144 -11.11 -12.99 -21.22
N GLY A 145 -11.49 -11.75 -20.85
CA GLY A 145 -11.96 -11.42 -19.50
C GLY A 145 -13.26 -10.62 -19.45
N GLY A 146 -13.95 -10.71 -18.31
CA GLY A 146 -15.13 -9.89 -18.00
C GLY A 146 -14.77 -8.43 -17.72
N VAL A 147 -15.77 -7.60 -17.41
CA VAL A 147 -15.56 -6.19 -17.04
C VAL A 147 -14.70 -6.10 -15.79
N ASP A 148 -13.67 -5.24 -15.81
CA ASP A 148 -12.79 -5.05 -14.66
C ASP A 148 -13.45 -4.19 -13.57
N ARG A 149 -12.91 -4.29 -12.35
CA ARG A 149 -13.18 -3.37 -11.26
C ARG A 149 -11.97 -2.51 -10.94
N GLY A 150 -12.22 -1.34 -10.35
CA GLY A 150 -11.17 -0.58 -9.67
C GLY A 150 -10.68 -1.31 -8.41
N ALA A 151 -9.37 -1.22 -8.17
CA ALA A 151 -8.70 -1.74 -6.96
C ALA A 151 -9.31 -1.12 -5.69
N ASP A 152 -9.30 -1.84 -4.56
CA ASP A 152 -9.55 -1.19 -3.28
C ASP A 152 -8.42 -0.19 -2.98
N ALA A 153 -8.81 1.04 -2.67
CA ALA A 153 -7.88 2.14 -2.48
C ALA A 153 -7.11 2.03 -1.16
N GLY A 154 -7.64 1.29 -0.18
CA GLY A 154 -7.04 1.09 1.13
C GLY A 154 -6.14 -0.14 1.25
N GLU A 155 -6.07 -0.98 0.21
CA GLU A 155 -5.48 -2.33 0.27
C GLU A 155 -3.98 -2.32 0.59
N ILE A 156 -3.22 -1.44 -0.08
CA ILE A 156 -1.75 -1.42 -0.01
C ILE A 156 -1.20 0.00 0.21
N ALA A 157 -0.96 0.32 1.49
CA ALA A 157 -0.27 1.52 1.93
C ALA A 157 1.24 1.28 1.98
N VAL A 158 2.01 2.21 1.42
CA VAL A 158 3.48 2.23 1.48
C VAL A 158 3.98 3.62 1.86
N THR A 159 5.29 3.76 2.06
CA THR A 159 5.95 5.05 2.29
C THR A 159 6.76 5.45 1.07
N ALA A 160 6.54 6.67 0.57
CA ALA A 160 7.30 7.30 -0.50
C ALA A 160 7.77 8.70 -0.04
N GLY A 161 9.07 8.98 -0.07
CA GLY A 161 9.64 10.24 0.41
C GLY A 161 9.44 10.53 1.91
N GLY A 162 9.13 9.49 2.70
CA GLY A 162 8.70 9.65 4.10
C GLY A 162 7.21 9.97 4.29
N HIS A 163 6.42 10.00 3.21
CA HIS A 163 4.97 10.19 3.23
C HIS A 163 4.24 8.86 3.04
N LYS A 164 3.15 8.65 3.78
CA LYS A 164 2.17 7.60 3.49
C LYS A 164 1.56 7.85 2.11
N VAL A 165 1.55 6.81 1.27
CA VAL A 165 0.91 6.79 -0.05
C VAL A 165 0.25 5.44 -0.30
N TYR A 166 -0.63 5.35 -1.28
CA TYR A 166 -1.32 4.11 -1.67
C TYR A 166 -0.84 3.64 -3.04
N GLY A 167 -0.55 2.34 -3.15
CA GLY A 167 -0.36 1.68 -4.45
C GLY A 167 -1.69 1.18 -5.02
N ILE A 168 -1.65 0.66 -6.25
CA ILE A 168 -2.76 -0.07 -6.86
C ILE A 168 -2.48 -1.56 -6.67
N TRP A 169 -3.26 -2.21 -5.80
CA TRP A 169 -3.29 -3.66 -5.69
C TRP A 169 -4.11 -4.23 -6.86
N ILE A 170 -3.48 -5.09 -7.67
CA ILE A 170 -4.12 -5.80 -8.77
C ILE A 170 -4.33 -7.25 -8.32
N SER A 171 -5.58 -7.62 -8.12
CA SER A 171 -6.07 -8.98 -7.94
C SER A 171 -6.85 -9.41 -9.21
N PRO A 172 -7.20 -10.71 -9.37
CA PRO A 172 -7.97 -11.16 -10.53
C PRO A 172 -9.25 -10.34 -10.73
N GLY A 173 -9.45 -9.81 -11.93
CA GLY A 173 -10.56 -8.93 -12.31
C GLY A 173 -10.39 -7.46 -11.91
N VAL A 174 -9.22 -7.05 -11.38
CA VAL A 174 -8.83 -5.64 -11.28
C VAL A 174 -7.99 -5.27 -12.50
N GLY A 175 -8.30 -4.15 -13.14
CA GLY A 175 -7.65 -3.73 -14.36
C GLY A 175 -8.06 -2.32 -14.75
N TYR A 176 -7.21 -1.61 -15.49
CA TYR A 176 -7.51 -0.28 -16.00
C TYR A 176 -7.06 -0.14 -17.44
N ARG A 177 -7.83 0.64 -18.21
CA ARG A 177 -7.61 0.86 -19.64
C ARG A 177 -7.92 2.29 -20.05
N TYR A 178 -7.18 2.78 -21.05
CA TYR A 178 -7.65 3.79 -21.99
C TYR A 178 -8.13 3.07 -23.26
N THR A 179 -9.42 3.12 -23.57
CA THR A 179 -9.99 2.49 -24.77
C THR A 179 -9.96 3.45 -25.96
N GLY A 180 -9.57 2.94 -27.13
CA GLY A 180 -9.29 3.72 -28.33
C GLY A 180 -7.82 4.09 -28.45
N VAL A 181 -7.50 4.95 -29.42
CA VAL A 181 -6.12 5.42 -29.66
C VAL A 181 -5.82 6.60 -28.73
N ALA A 182 -4.96 6.38 -27.75
CA ALA A 182 -4.52 7.40 -26.80
C ALA A 182 -3.66 8.47 -27.50
N SER A 183 -3.77 9.71 -27.03
CA SER A 183 -3.15 10.86 -27.67
C SER A 183 -1.62 10.79 -27.58
N GLY A 184 -0.96 10.54 -28.71
CA GLY A 184 0.50 10.54 -28.82
C GLY A 184 1.21 9.26 -28.42
N VAL A 185 0.49 8.24 -27.94
CA VAL A 185 1.03 6.89 -27.80
C VAL A 185 1.44 6.35 -29.18
N ALA A 186 2.47 5.51 -29.23
CA ALA A 186 2.98 4.99 -30.49
C ALA A 186 1.96 4.07 -31.16
N VAL A 187 1.94 4.11 -32.49
CA VAL A 187 1.10 3.25 -33.31
C VAL A 187 1.85 2.80 -34.55
N ASN A 188 1.51 1.66 -35.15
CA ASN A 188 2.01 1.24 -36.47
C ASN A 188 3.57 1.27 -36.58
N GLY A 189 4.26 0.77 -35.56
CA GLY A 189 5.72 0.66 -35.57
C GLY A 189 6.46 1.97 -35.27
N GLN A 190 5.79 2.96 -34.66
CA GLN A 190 6.49 4.09 -34.06
C GLN A 190 7.33 3.63 -32.85
N PRO A 191 8.46 4.32 -32.56
CA PRO A 191 9.30 4.02 -31.40
C PRO A 191 8.69 4.57 -30.10
N GLU A 192 8.81 3.80 -29.03
CA GLU A 192 8.37 4.18 -27.69
C GLU A 192 9.26 3.60 -26.57
N GLY A 193 8.95 4.01 -25.34
CA GLY A 193 9.40 3.31 -24.14
C GLY A 193 8.40 3.48 -23.01
N ALA A 194 8.37 2.49 -22.12
CA ALA A 194 7.58 2.48 -20.91
C ALA A 194 8.43 2.06 -19.71
N TYR A 195 8.11 2.60 -18.54
CA TYR A 195 8.54 2.00 -17.28
C TYR A 195 7.36 1.87 -16.34
N MET A 196 7.43 0.89 -15.43
CA MET A 196 6.65 0.89 -14.19
C MET A 196 7.53 0.58 -12.98
N VAL A 197 7.16 1.16 -11.84
CA VAL A 197 7.58 0.74 -10.51
C VAL A 197 6.45 -0.10 -9.93
N ALA A 198 6.75 -1.37 -9.67
CA ALA A 198 5.79 -2.37 -9.23
C ALA A 198 6.40 -3.28 -8.15
N SER A 199 5.57 -4.11 -7.52
CA SER A 199 6.04 -5.11 -6.57
C SER A 199 6.72 -6.29 -7.30
N GLY A 200 7.92 -6.68 -6.84
CA GLY A 200 8.57 -7.93 -7.28
C GLY A 200 8.20 -9.14 -6.41
N THR A 201 7.32 -8.95 -5.43
CA THR A 201 6.91 -9.97 -4.44
C THR A 201 5.40 -10.24 -4.46
N HIS A 202 4.57 -9.28 -4.90
CA HIS A 202 3.19 -9.52 -5.33
C HIS A 202 3.14 -9.67 -6.85
N VAL A 203 3.18 -10.90 -7.32
CA VAL A 203 3.26 -11.28 -8.75
C VAL A 203 2.67 -12.67 -8.95
N GLY A 204 1.92 -12.89 -10.04
CA GLY A 204 1.33 -14.19 -10.41
C GLY A 204 1.98 -14.85 -11.61
N SER A 205 1.35 -15.91 -12.12
CA SER A 205 1.77 -16.68 -13.30
C SER A 205 0.69 -16.76 -14.39
N ASP A 206 -0.43 -16.09 -14.19
CA ASP A 206 -1.56 -16.02 -15.12
C ASP A 206 -1.39 -14.86 -16.09
N CYS A 207 -2.30 -14.71 -17.06
CA CYS A 207 -2.28 -13.57 -17.97
C CYS A 207 -3.22 -12.44 -17.49
N CYS A 208 -2.80 -11.18 -17.52
CA CYS A 208 -1.41 -10.69 -17.56
C CYS A 208 -1.29 -9.46 -16.62
N PHE A 209 -0.07 -9.13 -16.17
CA PHE A 209 0.18 -7.97 -15.28
C PHE A 209 1.09 -6.99 -15.99
N ASP A 210 0.48 -6.26 -16.93
CA ASP A 210 1.20 -5.44 -17.88
C ASP A 210 0.92 -3.95 -17.67
N TYR A 211 1.82 -3.13 -18.16
CA TYR A 211 1.64 -1.70 -18.29
C TYR A 211 2.26 -1.20 -19.59
N GLY A 212 1.47 -0.54 -20.44
CA GLY A 212 1.97 0.03 -21.69
C GLY A 212 0.98 -0.06 -22.84
N ASN A 213 1.52 -0.19 -24.05
CA ASN A 213 0.76 -0.10 -25.29
C ASN A 213 -0.01 -1.39 -25.56
N ALA A 214 -1.26 -1.25 -25.99
CA ALA A 214 -2.13 -2.37 -26.32
C ALA A 214 -3.09 -2.01 -27.45
N GLU A 215 -3.94 -2.97 -27.81
CA GLU A 215 -5.03 -2.76 -28.75
C GLU A 215 -5.94 -1.60 -28.35
N SER A 216 -6.43 -0.92 -29.38
CA SER A 216 -7.42 0.15 -29.25
C SER A 216 -8.77 -0.37 -28.75
N THR A 217 -9.04 -1.67 -28.92
CA THR A 217 -10.19 -2.40 -28.37
C THR A 217 -9.72 -3.55 -27.48
N PRO A 218 -10.50 -4.02 -26.48
CA PRO A 218 -10.12 -5.11 -25.59
C PRO A 218 -10.21 -6.48 -26.27
N ALA A 219 -9.40 -6.73 -27.30
CA ALA A 219 -9.41 -7.96 -28.08
C ALA A 219 -8.02 -8.20 -28.66
N ASP A 220 -7.55 -9.45 -28.65
CA ASP A 220 -6.36 -9.89 -29.39
C ASP A 220 -6.57 -9.59 -30.89
N THR A 221 -5.71 -8.73 -31.44
CA THR A 221 -5.68 -8.42 -32.89
C THR A 221 -4.45 -9.00 -33.60
N GLY A 222 -3.60 -9.70 -32.85
CA GLY A 222 -2.50 -10.54 -33.33
C GLY A 222 -1.10 -10.02 -33.00
N ASN A 223 -0.12 -10.92 -33.15
CA ASN A 223 1.32 -10.67 -33.03
C ASN A 223 1.75 -9.23 -33.42
N GLY A 224 2.27 -8.48 -32.45
CA GLY A 224 2.86 -7.15 -32.60
C GLY A 224 1.91 -5.97 -32.36
N HIS A 225 0.65 -6.21 -31.96
CA HIS A 225 -0.32 -5.15 -31.68
C HIS A 225 -0.25 -4.58 -30.25
N MET A 226 0.43 -5.26 -29.33
CA MET A 226 0.84 -4.73 -28.02
C MET A 226 2.33 -4.35 -27.98
N ASP A 227 2.72 -3.52 -27.01
CA ASP A 227 4.10 -3.22 -26.62
C ASP A 227 4.11 -2.76 -25.15
N ALA A 228 3.88 -3.71 -24.24
CA ALA A 228 3.69 -3.45 -22.81
C ALA A 228 4.78 -4.10 -21.96
N VAL A 229 5.23 -3.40 -20.90
CA VAL A 229 6.16 -3.99 -19.93
C VAL A 229 5.37 -4.84 -18.93
N SER A 230 5.82 -6.08 -18.72
CA SER A 230 5.18 -7.03 -17.81
C SER A 230 6.13 -7.44 -16.69
N ILE A 231 5.57 -7.85 -15.55
CA ILE A 231 6.30 -8.56 -14.49
C ILE A 231 5.52 -9.81 -14.11
N ALA A 232 6.08 -10.98 -14.40
CA ALA A 232 5.40 -12.25 -14.12
C ALA A 232 6.34 -13.34 -13.62
N THR A 233 5.77 -14.34 -12.94
CA THR A 233 6.41 -15.63 -12.66
C THR A 233 6.10 -16.68 -13.73
N THR A 234 5.37 -16.30 -14.78
CA THR A 234 5.11 -17.08 -15.99
C THR A 234 6.43 -17.31 -16.73
N CYS A 235 6.72 -18.55 -17.10
CA CYS A 235 7.78 -18.85 -18.08
C CYS A 235 7.14 -19.17 -19.42
N TYR A 236 6.64 -18.14 -20.12
CA TYR A 236 5.85 -18.32 -21.36
C TYR A 236 6.65 -19.06 -22.44
N PHE A 237 7.94 -18.75 -22.55
CA PHE A 237 8.88 -19.48 -23.39
C PHE A 237 9.97 -20.13 -22.54
N ALA A 238 9.99 -21.46 -22.49
CA ALA A 238 11.06 -22.21 -21.83
C ALA A 238 12.35 -22.27 -22.68
N PRO A 239 13.55 -22.31 -22.06
CA PRO A 239 13.80 -22.27 -20.63
C PRO A 239 13.99 -20.83 -20.10
N CYS A 240 13.43 -20.55 -18.92
CA CYS A 240 13.73 -19.37 -18.10
C CYS A 240 14.74 -19.74 -17.00
N THR A 241 15.46 -18.75 -16.47
CA THR A 241 16.52 -18.95 -15.46
C THR A 241 16.39 -17.94 -14.32
N GLY A 242 17.06 -18.21 -13.19
CA GLY A 242 16.93 -17.40 -11.98
C GLY A 242 15.66 -17.72 -11.20
N SER A 243 15.27 -16.83 -10.28
CA SER A 243 14.13 -17.01 -9.37
C SER A 243 12.83 -16.39 -9.86
N GLY A 244 12.90 -15.54 -10.89
CA GLY A 244 11.81 -14.63 -11.21
C GLY A 244 11.54 -13.61 -10.09
N PRO A 245 10.42 -12.85 -10.19
CA PRO A 245 9.65 -12.68 -11.42
C PRO A 245 10.52 -12.04 -12.51
N TRP A 246 10.20 -12.31 -13.78
CA TRP A 246 10.91 -11.74 -14.91
C TRP A 246 10.25 -10.45 -15.36
N VAL A 247 11.05 -9.45 -15.74
CA VAL A 247 10.55 -8.34 -16.57
C VAL A 247 10.52 -8.85 -18.00
N GLU A 248 9.36 -8.76 -18.63
CA GLU A 248 9.08 -9.25 -19.98
C GLU A 248 8.45 -8.14 -20.82
N ALA A 249 8.42 -8.31 -22.14
CA ALA A 249 7.60 -7.52 -23.05
C ALA A 249 6.41 -8.36 -23.50
N ASP A 250 5.19 -7.93 -23.21
CA ASP A 250 4.05 -8.43 -23.98
C ASP A 250 4.03 -7.69 -25.33
N MET A 251 3.99 -8.48 -26.39
CA MET A 251 3.90 -8.02 -27.78
C MET A 251 2.69 -8.63 -28.50
N GLU A 252 1.70 -9.11 -27.74
CA GLU A 252 0.58 -9.97 -28.14
C GLU A 252 1.03 -11.36 -28.61
N ASN A 253 0.27 -12.36 -28.19
CA ASN A 253 0.45 -13.79 -28.39
C ASN A 253 1.81 -14.31 -27.85
N GLY A 254 2.49 -13.56 -26.98
CA GLY A 254 3.70 -14.01 -26.29
C GLY A 254 4.38 -13.00 -25.39
N MET A 255 4.83 -13.48 -24.22
CA MET A 255 5.66 -12.73 -23.27
C MET A 255 7.14 -12.95 -23.57
N PHE A 256 7.86 -11.92 -24.01
CA PHE A 256 9.25 -12.03 -24.47
C PHE A 256 10.26 -11.52 -23.44
N GLN A 257 11.24 -12.34 -23.08
CA GLN A 257 12.43 -11.95 -22.30
C GLN A 257 13.63 -11.61 -23.20
N GLY A 258 13.55 -11.97 -24.49
CA GLY A 258 14.52 -11.72 -25.54
C GLY A 258 14.06 -12.28 -26.89
N ASN A 259 14.89 -12.11 -27.93
CA ASN A 259 14.64 -12.45 -29.35
C ASN A 259 13.32 -13.19 -29.67
N ASN A 260 13.33 -14.53 -29.67
CA ASN A 260 12.17 -15.36 -30.04
C ASN A 260 11.52 -16.01 -28.80
N GLY A 261 11.67 -15.41 -27.62
CA GLY A 261 11.01 -15.82 -26.40
C GLY A 261 11.89 -15.69 -25.17
N SER A 262 12.53 -16.78 -24.77
CA SER A 262 13.31 -16.84 -23.53
C SER A 262 14.70 -16.18 -23.64
N ASN A 263 15.25 -15.78 -22.50
CA ASN A 263 16.57 -15.19 -22.41
C ASN A 263 17.24 -15.58 -21.08
N THR A 264 18.20 -16.49 -21.13
CA THR A 264 18.83 -17.05 -19.91
C THR A 264 19.72 -16.07 -19.15
N ALA A 265 19.94 -14.85 -19.66
CA ALA A 265 20.55 -13.74 -18.94
C ALA A 265 19.54 -12.95 -18.07
N ASN A 266 18.24 -13.10 -18.32
CA ASN A 266 17.19 -12.55 -17.47
C ASN A 266 16.96 -13.48 -16.27
N LEU A 267 17.58 -13.15 -15.13
CA LEU A 267 17.45 -13.93 -13.90
C LEU A 267 16.22 -13.55 -13.06
N GLY A 268 15.46 -12.54 -13.52
CA GLY A 268 14.37 -11.92 -12.77
C GLY A 268 14.84 -10.97 -11.67
N ASN A 269 13.86 -10.38 -10.96
CA ASN A 269 14.10 -9.47 -9.85
C ASN A 269 12.94 -9.55 -8.83
N ASN A 270 13.22 -10.14 -7.67
CA ASN A 270 12.30 -10.29 -6.55
C ASN A 270 12.50 -9.23 -5.45
N SER A 271 13.03 -8.05 -5.80
CA SER A 271 13.03 -6.89 -4.89
C SER A 271 11.60 -6.49 -4.55
N ALA A 272 11.33 -6.07 -3.31
CA ALA A 272 9.99 -5.62 -2.91
C ALA A 272 9.43 -4.49 -3.81
N TYR A 273 10.32 -3.67 -4.40
CA TYR A 273 10.00 -2.68 -5.42
C TYR A 273 10.95 -2.86 -6.62
N VAL A 274 10.39 -3.05 -7.80
CA VAL A 274 11.07 -3.29 -9.07
C VAL A 274 10.78 -2.15 -10.02
N THR A 275 11.83 -1.51 -10.56
CA THR A 275 11.73 -0.69 -11.76
C THR A 275 11.85 -1.61 -12.97
N ALA A 276 10.77 -1.78 -13.72
CA ALA A 276 10.72 -2.53 -14.96
C ALA A 276 10.69 -1.56 -16.14
N VAL A 277 11.52 -1.78 -17.18
CA VAL A 277 11.63 -0.89 -18.34
C VAL A 277 11.60 -1.69 -19.63
N LEU A 278 10.73 -1.29 -20.55
CA LEU A 278 10.69 -1.71 -21.94
C LEU A 278 10.95 -0.48 -22.83
N LYS A 279 11.74 -0.65 -23.88
CA LYS A 279 11.74 0.29 -25.00
C LYS A 279 11.88 -0.43 -26.32
N ASN A 280 11.19 0.08 -27.33
CA ASN A 280 11.03 -0.57 -28.62
C ASN A 280 11.20 0.48 -29.72
N ASN A 281 11.96 0.16 -30.77
CA ASN A 281 12.06 1.06 -31.92
C ASN A 281 10.88 0.90 -32.91
N GLY A 282 9.96 -0.04 -32.65
CA GLY A 282 8.78 -0.35 -33.45
C GLY A 282 9.07 -1.06 -34.79
N GLN A 283 10.34 -1.33 -35.11
CA GLN A 283 10.77 -1.73 -36.45
C GLN A 283 11.60 -3.01 -36.46
N THR A 284 12.62 -3.09 -35.60
CA THR A 284 13.66 -4.12 -35.64
C THR A 284 14.26 -4.51 -34.30
N THR A 285 14.20 -3.66 -33.26
CA THR A 285 14.91 -3.89 -32.00
C THR A 285 14.17 -3.35 -30.78
N TYR A 286 14.30 -4.05 -29.66
CA TYR A 286 13.81 -3.62 -28.35
C TYR A 286 14.84 -3.94 -27.25
N ALA A 287 14.64 -3.36 -26.07
CA ALA A 287 15.44 -3.62 -24.89
C ALA A 287 14.57 -3.77 -23.64
N LEU A 288 14.99 -4.66 -22.74
CA LEU A 288 14.40 -4.88 -21.43
C LEU A 288 15.43 -4.63 -20.34
N LYS A 289 15.02 -3.89 -19.30
CA LYS A 289 15.85 -3.58 -18.14
C LYS A 289 15.07 -3.75 -16.85
N GLY A 290 15.78 -4.11 -15.79
CA GLY A 290 15.24 -4.15 -14.44
C GLY A 290 16.18 -3.52 -13.42
N GLY A 291 15.63 -2.95 -12.36
CA GLY A 291 16.37 -2.42 -11.22
C GLY A 291 15.58 -2.56 -9.92
N ASN A 292 16.26 -2.45 -8.78
CA ASN A 292 15.58 -2.31 -7.48
C ASN A 292 15.20 -0.82 -7.32
N SER A 293 13.93 -0.51 -7.11
CA SER A 293 13.46 0.88 -6.97
C SER A 293 13.96 1.57 -5.69
N GLN A 294 14.51 0.81 -4.73
CA GLN A 294 15.05 1.30 -3.47
C GLN A 294 16.56 1.53 -3.50
N SER A 295 17.29 0.94 -4.47
CA SER A 295 18.75 1.11 -4.57
C SER A 295 19.35 0.69 -5.92
N GLY A 296 20.45 1.33 -6.30
CA GLY A 296 21.28 0.91 -7.44
C GLY A 296 20.77 1.37 -8.81
N ALA A 297 21.42 0.86 -9.86
CA ALA A 297 21.16 1.22 -11.26
C ALA A 297 20.34 0.14 -11.98
N LEU A 298 19.84 0.47 -13.18
CA LEU A 298 19.22 -0.50 -14.07
C LEU A 298 20.26 -1.50 -14.60
N SER A 299 19.85 -2.75 -14.70
CA SER A 299 20.56 -3.81 -15.42
C SER A 299 19.84 -4.08 -16.73
N THR A 300 20.56 -4.04 -17.85
CA THR A 300 20.02 -4.44 -19.16
C THR A 300 20.05 -5.96 -19.27
N TRP A 301 18.89 -6.59 -19.45
CA TRP A 301 18.77 -8.05 -19.62
C TRP A 301 18.59 -8.43 -21.09
N TRP A 302 17.90 -7.59 -21.86
CA TRP A 302 17.83 -7.69 -23.31
C TRP A 302 18.13 -6.35 -23.97
N ASN A 303 18.84 -6.38 -25.09
CA ASN A 303 18.99 -5.26 -26.03
C ASN A 303 19.37 -5.88 -27.38
N GLY A 304 18.39 -6.02 -28.27
CA GLY A 304 18.58 -6.80 -29.49
C GLY A 304 17.35 -6.82 -30.39
N ALA A 305 17.32 -7.78 -31.32
CA ALA A 305 16.25 -7.87 -32.31
C ALA A 305 14.87 -8.11 -31.68
N LEU A 306 13.84 -7.52 -32.29
CA LEU A 306 12.46 -7.96 -32.16
C LEU A 306 12.30 -9.40 -32.67
N PRO A 307 11.27 -10.15 -32.20
CA PRO A 307 11.03 -11.51 -32.63
C PRO A 307 11.04 -11.67 -34.15
N THR A 308 11.64 -12.75 -34.64
CA THR A 308 11.68 -13.08 -36.07
C THR A 308 10.50 -13.96 -36.49
N ARG A 309 9.57 -14.23 -35.57
CA ARG A 309 8.25 -14.81 -35.87
C ARG A 309 7.43 -13.77 -36.66
N GLY A 310 6.47 -14.22 -37.48
CA GLY A 310 5.64 -13.29 -38.27
C GLY A 310 4.80 -12.36 -37.38
N GLY A 311 4.54 -11.13 -37.82
CA GLY A 311 3.70 -10.14 -37.14
C GLY A 311 4.47 -9.08 -36.34
N TYR A 312 5.51 -9.47 -35.59
CA TYR A 312 6.25 -8.57 -34.69
C TYR A 312 7.18 -7.55 -35.38
N ARG A 313 7.26 -7.50 -36.71
CA ARG A 313 8.24 -6.69 -37.45
C ARG A 313 7.71 -6.21 -38.82
N PRO A 314 7.46 -4.90 -39.00
CA PRO A 314 7.39 -3.87 -37.95
C PRO A 314 6.31 -4.21 -36.91
N MET A 315 6.37 -3.58 -35.74
CA MET A 315 5.27 -3.63 -34.78
C MET A 315 4.03 -2.95 -35.38
N GLN A 316 2.86 -3.32 -34.86
CA GLN A 316 1.55 -2.85 -35.30
C GLN A 316 0.76 -2.27 -34.13
N GLN A 317 1.45 -1.62 -33.18
CA GLN A 317 0.82 -1.07 -31.96
C GLN A 317 -0.41 -0.21 -32.31
N GLU A 318 -1.45 -0.28 -31.48
CA GLU A 318 -2.69 0.45 -31.74
C GLU A 318 -2.88 1.69 -30.86
N GLY A 319 -2.08 1.84 -29.81
CA GLY A 319 -2.09 3.02 -28.95
C GLY A 319 -3.18 3.02 -27.89
N GLY A 320 -3.80 1.88 -27.60
CA GLY A 320 -4.48 1.69 -26.32
C GLY A 320 -3.47 1.71 -25.16
N ILE A 321 -3.95 1.94 -23.95
CA ILE A 321 -3.12 1.83 -22.73
C ILE A 321 -3.80 0.86 -21.78
N ILE A 322 -3.05 -0.10 -21.24
CA ILE A 322 -3.51 -1.04 -20.20
C ILE A 322 -2.68 -0.92 -18.93
N LEU A 323 -3.28 -1.31 -17.80
CA LEU A 323 -2.62 -1.55 -16.52
C LEU A 323 -3.31 -2.72 -15.80
N GLY A 324 -2.54 -3.78 -15.54
CA GLY A 324 -2.99 -4.92 -14.71
C GLY A 324 -3.77 -6.01 -15.45
N THR A 325 -3.87 -5.93 -16.77
CA THR A 325 -4.47 -6.94 -17.66
C THR A 325 -3.56 -7.19 -18.85
N GLY A 326 -3.88 -8.18 -19.69
CA GLY A 326 -3.40 -8.26 -21.08
C GLY A 326 -4.23 -7.39 -22.04
N GLY A 327 -3.81 -7.33 -23.31
CA GLY A 327 -4.46 -6.53 -24.37
C GLY A 327 -5.89 -6.97 -24.71
N ASP A 328 -6.15 -8.27 -24.64
CA ASP A 328 -7.45 -8.92 -24.86
C ASP A 328 -8.39 -8.93 -23.63
N ASN A 329 -7.98 -8.20 -22.57
CA ASN A 329 -8.56 -8.16 -21.24
C ASN A 329 -8.42 -9.46 -20.42
N SER A 330 -7.41 -10.29 -20.71
CA SER A 330 -6.94 -11.33 -19.78
C SER A 330 -6.58 -10.70 -18.43
N ASN A 331 -7.47 -10.88 -17.46
CA ASN A 331 -7.47 -10.17 -16.17
C ASN A 331 -7.36 -11.14 -14.98
N ARG A 332 -6.57 -12.22 -15.11
CA ARG A 332 -6.39 -13.24 -14.06
C ARG A 332 -5.07 -13.15 -13.31
N ASN A 333 -4.10 -12.38 -13.80
CA ASN A 333 -2.85 -12.17 -13.07
C ASN A 333 -3.05 -11.22 -11.87
N ARG A 334 -2.02 -11.13 -11.04
CA ARG A 334 -1.95 -10.25 -9.87
C ARG A 334 -0.64 -9.46 -9.88
N GLY A 335 -0.67 -8.29 -9.25
CA GLY A 335 0.48 -7.39 -9.16
C GLY A 335 0.23 -6.22 -8.22
N THR A 336 1.25 -5.38 -7.99
CA THR A 336 1.06 -4.09 -7.33
C THR A 336 1.78 -3.01 -8.11
N PHE A 337 1.09 -1.96 -8.52
CA PHE A 337 1.64 -0.82 -9.28
C PHE A 337 1.72 0.44 -8.40
N PHE A 338 2.77 1.25 -8.58
CA PHE A 338 2.97 2.50 -7.83
C PHE A 338 3.06 3.73 -8.75
N GLU A 339 3.84 3.62 -9.83
CA GLU A 339 4.02 4.68 -10.83
C GLU A 339 4.53 4.10 -12.14
N GLY A 340 4.24 4.78 -13.25
CA GLY A 340 4.75 4.42 -14.56
C GLY A 340 4.46 5.49 -15.61
N VAL A 341 5.21 5.48 -16.70
CA VAL A 341 5.01 6.40 -17.84
C VAL A 341 5.17 5.67 -19.16
N MET A 342 4.56 6.22 -20.20
CA MET A 342 4.86 5.90 -21.60
C MET A 342 5.44 7.15 -22.28
N VAL A 343 6.43 6.99 -23.14
CA VAL A 343 7.11 8.09 -23.83
C VAL A 343 7.17 7.87 -25.34
N ALA A 344 7.07 8.97 -26.10
CA ALA A 344 7.25 8.92 -27.54
C ALA A 344 8.74 8.99 -27.90
N GLY A 345 9.19 8.14 -28.83
CA GLY A 345 10.59 7.99 -29.20
C GLY A 345 11.31 6.91 -28.38
N TYR A 346 12.49 6.49 -28.87
CA TYR A 346 13.29 5.43 -28.25
C TYR A 346 14.25 6.03 -27.19
N PRO A 347 14.04 5.80 -25.88
CA PRO A 347 14.78 6.52 -24.85
C PRO A 347 16.26 6.15 -24.79
N THR A 348 17.10 7.13 -24.47
CA THR A 348 18.53 6.87 -24.25
C THR A 348 18.76 6.19 -22.90
N ASP A 349 19.79 5.33 -22.83
CA ASP A 349 20.23 4.69 -21.60
C ASP A 349 20.57 5.69 -20.49
N ALA A 350 21.04 6.89 -20.86
CA ALA A 350 21.32 7.97 -19.91
C ALA A 350 20.04 8.54 -19.28
N ALA A 351 18.96 8.67 -20.07
CA ALA A 351 17.66 9.14 -19.56
C ALA A 351 17.05 8.13 -18.59
N GLU A 352 17.00 6.84 -18.96
CA GLU A 352 16.47 5.77 -18.10
C GLU A 352 17.27 5.63 -16.79
N ASN A 353 18.60 5.74 -16.87
CA ASN A 353 19.44 5.70 -15.66
C ASN A 353 19.23 6.92 -14.75
N ALA A 354 18.94 8.10 -15.32
CA ALA A 354 18.58 9.28 -14.54
C ALA A 354 17.17 9.15 -13.91
N VAL A 355 16.21 8.54 -14.62
CA VAL A 355 14.89 8.19 -14.09
C VAL A 355 15.01 7.18 -12.94
N GLN A 356 15.80 6.12 -13.10
CA GLN A 356 16.09 5.17 -12.02
C GLN A 356 16.73 5.86 -10.80
N ALA A 357 17.66 6.80 -10.99
CA ALA A 357 18.24 7.56 -9.89
C ALA A 357 17.20 8.43 -9.16
N ASN A 358 16.23 9.00 -9.89
CA ASN A 358 15.09 9.73 -9.32
C ASN A 358 14.15 8.78 -8.54
N ILE A 359 13.84 7.59 -9.07
CA ILE A 359 13.04 6.56 -8.40
C ILE A 359 13.71 6.12 -7.09
N VAL A 360 15.02 5.83 -7.12
CA VAL A 360 15.79 5.47 -5.92
C VAL A 360 15.79 6.59 -4.88
N SER A 361 15.81 7.87 -5.30
CA SER A 361 15.73 8.98 -4.35
C SER A 361 14.38 9.15 -3.64
N VAL A 362 13.32 8.44 -4.09
CA VAL A 362 12.04 8.39 -3.38
C VAL A 362 12.16 7.63 -2.05
N GLY A 363 13.03 6.62 -1.96
CA GLY A 363 13.12 5.78 -0.76
C GLY A 363 11.82 5.02 -0.46
N TYR A 364 11.23 4.40 -1.49
CA TYR A 364 10.06 3.51 -1.33
C TYR A 364 10.30 2.46 -0.24
N SER A 365 9.35 2.30 0.68
CA SER A 365 9.46 1.35 1.81
C SER A 365 8.09 0.94 2.39
N GLY A 366 8.05 -0.21 3.05
CA GLY A 366 6.82 -0.90 3.44
C GLY A 366 6.68 -2.24 2.71
N GLN A 367 5.82 -3.13 3.21
CA GLN A 367 5.49 -4.40 2.56
C GLN A 367 4.71 -4.15 1.26
N THR A 368 4.82 -5.08 0.31
CA THR A 368 4.27 -4.95 -1.05
C THR A 368 3.60 -6.22 -1.56
N ASP A 369 3.47 -7.23 -0.69
CA ASP A 369 3.10 -8.63 -0.93
C ASP A 369 1.98 -9.16 -0.03
N VAL A 370 1.51 -8.34 0.91
CA VAL A 370 0.38 -8.62 1.80
C VAL A 370 -0.47 -7.35 1.89
N PRO A 371 -1.81 -7.42 1.79
CA PRO A 371 -2.69 -6.32 2.14
C PRO A 371 -2.37 -5.78 3.54
N ASN A 372 -2.22 -4.48 3.66
CA ASN A 372 -1.88 -3.81 4.93
C ASN A 372 -2.85 -2.67 5.29
N GLY A 373 -4.03 -2.67 4.64
CA GLY A 373 -5.22 -2.01 5.13
C GLY A 373 -5.71 -2.57 6.48
N PRO A 374 -6.82 -2.06 7.04
CA PRO A 374 -7.37 -2.47 8.33
C PRO A 374 -8.10 -3.83 8.30
N GLN A 375 -7.68 -4.72 7.41
CA GLN A 375 -8.34 -5.99 7.10
C GLN A 375 -7.50 -7.15 7.65
N GLY A 376 -8.14 -8.29 7.89
CA GLY A 376 -7.43 -9.52 8.26
C GLY A 376 -8.27 -10.76 7.99
N THR A 377 -7.65 -11.94 8.07
CA THR A 377 -8.34 -13.18 7.71
C THR A 377 -9.31 -13.63 8.79
N ILE A 378 -10.39 -14.33 8.41
CA ILE A 378 -11.21 -15.06 9.39
C ILE A 378 -10.81 -16.54 9.33
N THR A 379 -10.01 -17.03 10.28
CA THR A 379 -9.59 -18.45 10.30
C THR A 379 -10.68 -19.32 10.93
N GLY A 380 -11.15 -20.32 10.21
CA GLY A 380 -12.21 -21.25 10.61
C GLY A 380 -11.77 -22.70 10.80
N PRO A 381 -12.74 -23.65 10.79
CA PRO A 381 -12.51 -25.07 11.03
C PRO A 381 -11.47 -25.68 10.07
N GLY A 382 -10.54 -26.46 10.62
CA GLY A 382 -9.46 -27.09 9.85
C GLY A 382 -8.31 -26.16 9.46
N GLY A 383 -8.21 -24.96 10.05
CA GLY A 383 -7.18 -23.97 9.72
C GLY A 383 -7.38 -23.33 8.34
N LYS A 384 -8.61 -23.40 7.83
CA LYS A 384 -9.06 -22.78 6.58
C LYS A 384 -9.43 -21.32 6.83
N CYS A 385 -9.48 -20.49 5.80
CA CYS A 385 -9.99 -19.12 5.89
C CYS A 385 -11.43 -19.05 5.39
N VAL A 386 -12.21 -18.11 5.93
CA VAL A 386 -13.50 -17.69 5.36
C VAL A 386 -13.20 -16.92 4.08
N ASP A 387 -13.82 -17.36 3.00
CA ASP A 387 -13.45 -17.10 1.62
C ASP A 387 -14.71 -16.80 0.82
N VAL A 388 -14.66 -15.85 -0.12
CA VAL A 388 -15.75 -15.64 -1.09
C VAL A 388 -15.41 -16.36 -2.38
N ALA A 389 -16.27 -17.28 -2.80
CA ALA A 389 -16.03 -18.03 -4.03
C ALA A 389 -15.86 -17.13 -5.27
N ALA A 390 -14.92 -17.55 -6.13
CA ALA A 390 -14.54 -16.98 -7.43
C ALA A 390 -13.31 -16.04 -7.47
N ASP A 391 -12.32 -16.26 -6.60
CA ASP A 391 -10.97 -15.67 -6.66
C ASP A 391 -11.03 -14.14 -6.83
N ASP A 392 -11.42 -13.44 -5.77
CA ASP A 392 -11.59 -11.99 -5.65
C ASP A 392 -12.72 -11.37 -6.51
N THR A 393 -13.27 -12.09 -7.50
CA THR A 393 -14.33 -11.57 -8.40
C THR A 393 -15.75 -11.67 -7.83
N GLY A 394 -15.91 -11.98 -6.54
CA GLY A 394 -17.20 -12.22 -5.87
C GLY A 394 -18.22 -11.07 -5.98
N GLY A 395 -19.38 -11.36 -6.58
CA GLY A 395 -20.54 -10.47 -6.65
C GLY A 395 -21.56 -10.69 -5.54
N ASN A 396 -22.69 -9.97 -5.61
CA ASN A 396 -23.87 -10.27 -4.80
C ASN A 396 -24.31 -11.73 -5.03
N GLY A 397 -24.51 -12.47 -3.95
CA GLY A 397 -24.89 -13.89 -3.99
C GLY A 397 -23.72 -14.86 -4.20
N ALA A 398 -22.47 -14.36 -4.25
CA ALA A 398 -21.30 -15.24 -4.22
C ALA A 398 -21.29 -16.05 -2.93
N ALA A 399 -21.00 -17.35 -3.03
CA ALA A 399 -21.03 -18.23 -1.88
C ALA A 399 -19.85 -17.95 -0.95
N VAL A 400 -20.12 -17.77 0.34
CA VAL A 400 -19.07 -17.72 1.35
C VAL A 400 -18.78 -19.14 1.83
N GLN A 401 -17.50 -19.50 1.89
CA GLN A 401 -17.02 -20.87 2.02
C GLN A 401 -15.76 -20.95 2.89
N LEU A 402 -15.29 -22.18 3.13
CA LEU A 402 -13.93 -22.43 3.60
C LEU A 402 -12.99 -22.71 2.43
N TRP A 403 -11.80 -22.12 2.48
CA TRP A 403 -10.70 -22.37 1.55
C TRP A 403 -9.34 -22.37 2.25
N ASP A 404 -8.28 -22.82 1.59
CA ASP A 404 -6.92 -22.69 2.11
C ASP A 404 -6.55 -21.20 2.24
N CYS A 405 -5.96 -20.82 3.38
CA CYS A 405 -5.60 -19.43 3.64
C CYS A 405 -4.54 -18.91 2.66
N GLN A 406 -4.81 -17.77 2.03
CA GLN A 406 -3.95 -17.10 1.06
C GLN A 406 -3.65 -15.67 1.54
N THR A 407 -2.37 -15.29 1.59
CA THR A 407 -1.92 -13.99 2.12
C THR A 407 -2.14 -12.80 1.18
N TYR A 408 -2.73 -13.03 0.01
CA TYR A 408 -2.87 -12.06 -1.09
C TYR A 408 -4.28 -12.02 -1.70
N ALA A 409 -5.20 -12.87 -1.25
CA ALA A 409 -6.56 -12.92 -1.79
C ALA A 409 -7.43 -11.89 -1.05
N GLU A 410 -7.95 -10.90 -1.77
CA GLU A 410 -8.86 -9.88 -1.22
C GLU A 410 -10.07 -10.57 -0.55
N ASP A 411 -10.64 -11.60 -1.19
CA ASP A 411 -11.82 -12.35 -0.75
C ASP A 411 -11.67 -13.13 0.57
N GLN A 412 -10.45 -13.24 1.10
CA GLN A 412 -10.14 -13.80 2.40
C GLN A 412 -9.76 -12.76 3.45
N HIS A 413 -9.57 -11.49 3.07
CA HIS A 413 -9.28 -10.39 3.99
C HIS A 413 -10.56 -9.61 4.27
N TRP A 414 -10.91 -9.53 5.55
CA TRP A 414 -12.18 -8.96 6.02
C TRP A 414 -11.89 -7.75 6.92
N GLN A 415 -12.49 -6.62 6.58
CA GLN A 415 -12.57 -5.45 7.46
C GLN A 415 -13.67 -5.65 8.49
N HIS A 416 -13.38 -5.43 9.77
CA HIS A 416 -14.40 -5.33 10.81
C HIS A 416 -14.87 -3.87 10.95
N ASN A 417 -16.13 -3.61 10.64
CA ASN A 417 -16.71 -2.28 10.58
C ASN A 417 -17.31 -1.86 11.92
N ALA A 418 -17.32 -0.55 12.18
CA ALA A 418 -17.84 0.03 13.42
C ALA A 418 -19.35 -0.25 13.66
N ASP A 419 -20.07 -0.67 12.62
CA ASP A 419 -21.48 -1.05 12.67
C ASP A 419 -21.71 -2.57 12.90
N GLY A 420 -20.64 -3.33 13.20
CA GLY A 420 -20.68 -4.77 13.47
C GLY A 420 -20.83 -5.66 12.23
N SER A 421 -20.60 -5.12 11.03
CA SER A 421 -20.46 -5.95 9.82
C SER A 421 -19.00 -6.35 9.57
N LEU A 422 -18.82 -7.48 8.89
CA LEU A 422 -17.55 -7.91 8.32
C LEU A 422 -17.64 -7.75 6.81
N SER A 423 -16.67 -7.08 6.18
CA SER A 423 -16.71 -6.80 4.74
C SER A 423 -15.41 -7.10 4.01
N THR A 424 -15.52 -7.66 2.80
CA THR A 424 -14.44 -7.88 1.85
C THR A 424 -14.90 -7.47 0.45
N ILE A 425 -13.96 -7.09 -0.44
CA ILE A 425 -14.20 -6.65 -1.83
C ILE A 425 -15.38 -5.67 -2.00
N GLY A 426 -15.59 -4.79 -1.00
CA GLY A 426 -16.65 -3.78 -0.97
C GLY A 426 -18.06 -4.27 -0.61
N ARG A 427 -18.20 -5.47 -0.04
CA ARG A 427 -19.48 -6.10 0.34
C ARG A 427 -19.40 -6.78 1.71
N CYS A 428 -20.55 -7.06 2.29
CA CYS A 428 -20.68 -7.60 3.64
C CYS A 428 -20.94 -9.12 3.66
N LEU A 429 -20.45 -9.77 4.71
CA LEU A 429 -20.76 -11.14 5.09
C LEU A 429 -22.26 -11.23 5.45
N ASP A 430 -23.08 -11.85 4.61
CA ASP A 430 -24.54 -11.79 4.65
C ASP A 430 -25.18 -13.18 4.82
N ILE A 431 -26.30 -13.26 5.54
CA ILE A 431 -27.10 -14.49 5.63
C ILE A 431 -28.23 -14.41 4.61
N VAL A 432 -28.19 -15.30 3.61
CA VAL A 432 -29.05 -15.32 2.41
C VAL A 432 -30.50 -14.92 2.74
N GLY A 433 -30.95 -13.82 2.12
CA GLY A 433 -32.32 -13.32 2.28
C GLY A 433 -32.66 -12.82 3.68
N ASN A 434 -31.66 -12.39 4.47
CA ASN A 434 -31.78 -12.02 5.88
C ASN A 434 -32.34 -13.17 6.77
N GLY A 435 -32.01 -14.41 6.43
CA GLY A 435 -32.57 -15.61 7.07
C GLY A 435 -32.21 -15.79 8.55
N THR A 436 -33.08 -16.47 9.29
CA THR A 436 -32.86 -16.81 10.72
C THR A 436 -33.10 -18.30 11.03
N ALA A 437 -33.19 -19.15 10.01
CA ALA A 437 -33.35 -20.59 10.17
C ALA A 437 -31.99 -21.28 10.35
N ASP A 438 -31.99 -22.43 11.03
CA ASP A 438 -30.82 -23.31 11.08
C ASP A 438 -30.51 -23.84 9.68
N GLY A 439 -29.23 -23.86 9.28
CA GLY A 439 -28.78 -24.21 7.94
C GLY A 439 -28.95 -23.13 6.88
N ALA A 440 -29.44 -21.93 7.23
CA ALA A 440 -29.47 -20.80 6.31
C ALA A 440 -28.05 -20.46 5.85
N LYS A 441 -27.85 -20.33 4.53
CA LYS A 441 -26.53 -20.18 3.94
C LYS A 441 -26.01 -18.76 4.08
N VAL A 442 -24.68 -18.65 4.04
CA VAL A 442 -23.98 -17.36 3.98
C VAL A 442 -23.64 -17.04 2.52
N GLU A 443 -23.66 -15.76 2.19
CA GLU A 443 -23.28 -15.18 0.90
C GLU A 443 -22.57 -13.85 1.10
N LEU A 444 -21.95 -13.34 0.02
CA LEU A 444 -21.47 -11.98 -0.04
C LEU A 444 -22.59 -11.08 -0.62
N TRP A 445 -22.89 -9.96 0.03
CA TRP A 445 -23.93 -9.04 -0.44
C TRP A 445 -23.58 -7.57 -0.17
N ASP A 446 -24.03 -6.64 -1.02
CA ASP A 446 -23.85 -5.20 -0.83
C ASP A 446 -24.28 -4.78 0.60
N CYS A 447 -23.41 -4.03 1.29
CA CYS A 447 -23.63 -3.62 2.67
C CYS A 447 -24.86 -2.71 2.75
N ASN A 448 -25.93 -3.20 3.39
CA ASN A 448 -27.24 -2.55 3.48
C ASN A 448 -27.72 -2.36 4.93
N GLY A 449 -26.94 -2.86 5.90
CA GLY A 449 -27.16 -2.65 7.34
C GLY A 449 -28.20 -3.58 7.99
N VAL A 450 -28.75 -4.57 7.27
CA VAL A 450 -29.67 -5.54 7.88
C VAL A 450 -29.00 -6.39 8.96
N GLY A 451 -29.80 -6.93 9.88
CA GLY A 451 -29.29 -7.74 11.00
C GLY A 451 -28.59 -9.03 10.57
N GLY A 452 -28.86 -9.56 9.37
CA GLY A 452 -28.16 -10.68 8.76
C GLY A 452 -26.71 -10.39 8.35
N GLN A 453 -26.32 -9.11 8.27
CA GLN A 453 -24.93 -8.68 8.00
C GLN A 453 -24.12 -8.43 9.28
N LYS A 454 -24.70 -8.71 10.46
CA LYS A 454 -24.12 -8.37 11.77
C LYS A 454 -23.51 -9.58 12.44
N TRP A 455 -22.28 -9.45 12.88
CA TRP A 455 -21.49 -10.54 13.45
C TRP A 455 -20.76 -10.03 14.69
N VAL A 456 -20.79 -10.83 15.75
CA VAL A 456 -20.14 -10.55 17.03
C VAL A 456 -19.31 -11.78 17.37
N GLN A 457 -17.99 -11.63 17.33
CA GLN A 457 -17.08 -12.66 17.77
C GLN A 457 -17.30 -12.90 19.28
N GLN A 458 -17.15 -14.14 19.72
CA GLN A 458 -17.39 -14.54 21.11
C GLN A 458 -16.09 -15.08 21.71
N ALA A 459 -15.93 -14.91 23.03
CA ALA A 459 -14.78 -15.39 23.79
C ALA A 459 -14.55 -16.92 23.70
N ASP A 460 -15.57 -17.70 23.33
CA ASP A 460 -15.44 -19.15 23.11
C ASP A 460 -14.92 -19.50 21.70
N GLY A 461 -14.71 -18.51 20.83
CA GLY A 461 -14.32 -18.67 19.43
C GLY A 461 -15.48 -18.79 18.45
N SER A 462 -16.74 -18.63 18.86
CA SER A 462 -17.86 -18.61 17.92
C SER A 462 -18.13 -17.22 17.34
N LEU A 463 -18.56 -17.15 16.08
CA LEU A 463 -18.95 -15.89 15.42
C LEU A 463 -20.49 -15.82 15.35
N LEU A 464 -21.09 -15.10 16.29
CA LEU A 464 -22.54 -15.03 16.51
C LEU A 464 -23.17 -13.99 15.58
N ASN A 465 -24.27 -14.34 14.91
CA ASN A 465 -25.18 -13.37 14.30
C ASN A 465 -26.29 -12.97 15.30
N PRO A 466 -26.35 -11.70 15.78
CA PRO A 466 -27.29 -11.30 16.82
C PRO A 466 -28.77 -11.38 16.42
N GLN A 467 -29.10 -11.20 15.14
CA GLN A 467 -30.48 -11.24 14.66
C GLN A 467 -31.08 -12.66 14.73
N SER A 468 -30.29 -13.68 14.37
CA SER A 468 -30.73 -15.07 14.32
C SER A 468 -30.46 -15.84 15.62
N GLY A 469 -29.62 -15.31 16.51
CA GLY A 469 -29.15 -16.00 17.72
C GLY A 469 -28.31 -17.25 17.41
N ARG A 470 -27.66 -17.28 16.24
CA ARG A 470 -26.95 -18.45 15.70
C ARG A 470 -25.53 -18.11 15.30
N CYS A 471 -24.69 -19.14 15.30
CA CYS A 471 -23.26 -19.01 15.04
C CYS A 471 -22.95 -19.39 13.59
N LEU A 472 -21.92 -18.76 13.02
CA LEU A 472 -21.30 -19.22 11.78
C LEU A 472 -20.85 -20.68 11.95
N ASP A 473 -21.16 -21.51 10.97
CA ASP A 473 -21.09 -22.96 11.06
C ASP A 473 -20.56 -23.56 9.75
N SER A 474 -19.56 -24.43 9.88
CA SER A 474 -19.18 -25.32 8.78
C SER A 474 -20.07 -26.57 8.78
N PRO A 475 -20.89 -26.81 7.74
CA PRO A 475 -21.90 -27.86 7.75
C PRO A 475 -21.31 -29.25 8.06
N ASN A 476 -21.83 -29.89 9.10
CA ASN A 476 -21.38 -31.21 9.59
C ASN A 476 -19.88 -31.26 9.99
N GLY A 477 -19.24 -30.12 10.25
CA GLY A 477 -17.82 -30.03 10.56
C GLY A 477 -16.89 -30.33 9.36
N ALA A 478 -17.38 -30.13 8.13
CA ALA A 478 -16.54 -30.27 6.94
C ALA A 478 -15.41 -29.22 6.90
N THR A 479 -14.28 -29.58 6.30
CA THR A 479 -13.07 -28.73 6.23
C THR A 479 -12.42 -28.74 4.84
N ALA A 480 -13.14 -29.22 3.82
CA ALA A 480 -12.66 -29.22 2.45
C ALA A 480 -12.80 -27.82 1.82
N ASN A 481 -11.88 -27.47 0.91
CA ASN A 481 -12.02 -26.28 0.08
C ASN A 481 -13.35 -26.33 -0.68
N GLY A 482 -14.08 -25.21 -0.70
CA GLY A 482 -15.43 -25.12 -1.27
C GLY A 482 -16.57 -25.49 -0.32
N THR A 483 -16.29 -25.69 0.97
CA THR A 483 -17.33 -25.96 1.98
C THR A 483 -18.16 -24.69 2.23
N ARG A 484 -19.32 -24.55 1.57
CA ARG A 484 -20.21 -23.39 1.74
C ARG A 484 -20.76 -23.28 3.17
N LEU A 485 -20.44 -22.16 3.82
CA LEU A 485 -20.81 -21.87 5.20
C LEU A 485 -22.31 -21.57 5.37
N GLN A 486 -22.76 -21.72 6.61
CA GLN A 486 -24.14 -21.51 7.03
C GLN A 486 -24.19 -20.91 8.45
N ILE A 487 -25.38 -20.56 8.93
CA ILE A 487 -25.64 -20.38 10.36
C ILE A 487 -26.31 -21.62 10.95
N ALA A 488 -25.94 -21.97 12.19
CA ALA A 488 -26.58 -23.05 12.95
C ALA A 488 -26.69 -22.70 14.44
N ASN A 489 -27.52 -23.42 15.19
CA ASN A 489 -27.60 -23.29 16.64
C ASN A 489 -26.19 -23.42 17.26
N CYS A 490 -25.80 -22.43 18.07
CA CYS A 490 -24.51 -22.40 18.73
C CYS A 490 -24.35 -23.63 19.64
N ASN A 491 -23.39 -24.49 19.32
CA ASN A 491 -23.21 -25.80 19.94
C ASN A 491 -21.78 -26.02 20.49
N GLY A 492 -20.89 -25.02 20.34
CA GLY A 492 -19.54 -25.02 20.89
C GLY A 492 -18.57 -26.00 20.22
N THR A 493 -18.98 -26.71 19.16
CA THR A 493 -18.11 -27.66 18.45
C THR A 493 -17.03 -26.96 17.63
N ALA A 494 -16.00 -27.71 17.22
CA ALA A 494 -14.94 -27.22 16.33
C ALA A 494 -15.45 -26.73 14.96
N ALA A 495 -16.67 -27.10 14.55
CA ALA A 495 -17.30 -26.64 13.31
C ALA A 495 -17.74 -25.16 13.36
N GLN A 496 -17.82 -24.58 14.56
CA GLN A 496 -18.26 -23.22 14.84
C GLN A 496 -17.16 -22.37 15.47
N LYS A 497 -15.89 -22.74 15.27
CA LYS A 497 -14.73 -21.99 15.76
C LYS A 497 -14.11 -21.19 14.62
N PHE A 498 -14.28 -19.88 14.72
CA PHE A 498 -13.81 -18.87 13.79
C PHE A 498 -13.09 -17.78 14.57
N ALA A 499 -11.91 -17.37 14.13
CA ALA A 499 -11.18 -16.21 14.64
C ALA A 499 -11.26 -15.13 13.56
N VAL A 500 -11.94 -14.02 13.83
CA VAL A 500 -11.74 -12.78 13.08
C VAL A 500 -10.35 -12.24 13.47
N ASN A 501 -9.32 -12.62 12.71
CA ASN A 501 -7.96 -12.16 12.97
C ASN A 501 -7.76 -10.78 12.37
N GLY A 502 -7.06 -9.93 13.10
CA GLY A 502 -6.38 -8.77 12.54
C GLY A 502 -6.03 -7.77 13.63
N GLY A 503 -4.93 -7.05 13.42
CA GLY A 503 -4.19 -6.45 14.52
C GLY A 503 -3.53 -7.51 15.40
N ALA A 504 -2.77 -7.07 16.39
CA ALA A 504 -2.09 -7.96 17.33
C ALA A 504 -2.54 -7.65 18.78
N PRO A 505 -2.48 -8.63 19.69
CA PRO A 505 -2.74 -8.38 21.10
C PRO A 505 -1.78 -7.31 21.65
N ALA A 506 -2.32 -6.20 22.14
CA ALA A 506 -1.51 -5.18 22.80
C ALA A 506 -1.21 -5.62 24.23
N ILE A 507 -0.06 -6.26 24.45
CA ILE A 507 0.32 -6.83 25.75
C ILE A 507 0.82 -5.73 26.69
N GLY A 508 0.03 -5.43 27.72
CA GLY A 508 0.30 -4.45 28.75
C GLY A 508 0.83 -5.02 30.08
N PRO A 509 0.78 -4.19 31.15
CA PRO A 509 1.31 -4.53 32.47
C PRO A 509 0.76 -5.85 33.04
N GLY A 510 1.65 -6.69 33.56
CA GLY A 510 1.27 -7.99 34.12
C GLY A 510 1.02 -9.10 33.10
N GLY A 511 1.32 -8.88 31.81
CA GLY A 511 1.06 -9.86 30.74
C GLY A 511 -0.41 -9.92 30.33
N LYS A 512 -1.17 -8.86 30.61
CA LYS A 512 -2.58 -8.69 30.27
C LYS A 512 -2.74 -7.96 28.95
N CYS A 513 -3.87 -8.17 28.29
CA CYS A 513 -4.16 -7.50 27.02
C CYS A 513 -4.88 -6.16 27.28
N VAL A 514 -4.60 -5.17 26.45
CA VAL A 514 -5.43 -3.95 26.32
C VAL A 514 -6.75 -4.37 25.67
N ASP A 515 -7.84 -4.12 26.36
CA ASP A 515 -9.13 -4.77 26.18
C ASP A 515 -10.25 -3.71 26.12
N VAL A 516 -11.24 -3.88 25.25
CA VAL A 516 -12.45 -3.06 25.24
C VAL A 516 -13.53 -3.76 26.06
N ALA A 517 -14.00 -3.12 27.12
CA ALA A 517 -15.01 -3.70 27.99
C ALA A 517 -16.36 -3.97 27.27
N ALA A 518 -17.01 -5.07 27.68
CA ALA A 518 -18.25 -5.64 27.13
C ALA A 518 -18.06 -6.47 25.84
N ASP A 519 -16.93 -7.17 25.74
CA ASP A 519 -16.55 -8.02 24.61
C ASP A 519 -16.56 -7.24 23.27
N ASP A 520 -16.63 -7.95 22.15
CA ASP A 520 -16.69 -7.41 20.78
C ASP A 520 -17.95 -6.56 20.46
N THR A 521 -18.74 -6.16 21.47
CA THR A 521 -19.90 -5.25 21.33
C THR A 521 -19.59 -3.79 21.68
N GLY A 522 -18.33 -3.47 22.01
CA GLY A 522 -17.88 -2.12 22.37
C GLY A 522 -18.17 -1.04 21.33
N GLY A 523 -19.06 -0.10 21.68
CA GLY A 523 -19.32 1.13 20.93
C GLY A 523 -18.50 2.33 21.43
N ASN A 524 -18.89 3.54 21.00
CA ASN A 524 -18.34 4.78 21.56
C ASN A 524 -18.52 4.85 23.08
N SER A 525 -17.48 5.29 23.78
CA SER A 525 -17.37 5.29 25.25
C SER A 525 -17.37 3.91 25.93
N ALA A 526 -17.14 2.83 25.17
CA ALA A 526 -16.70 1.58 25.78
C ALA A 526 -15.36 1.80 26.50
N ALA A 527 -15.23 1.25 27.70
CA ALA A 527 -14.07 1.49 28.55
C ALA A 527 -12.89 0.64 28.08
N VAL A 528 -11.72 1.25 27.89
CA VAL A 528 -10.49 0.48 27.63
C VAL A 528 -9.81 0.12 28.97
N GLN A 529 -9.44 -1.14 29.11
CA GLN A 529 -9.00 -1.76 30.35
C GLN A 529 -7.89 -2.79 30.13
N LEU A 530 -7.41 -3.39 31.23
CA LEU A 530 -6.60 -4.62 31.19
C LEU A 530 -7.47 -5.84 31.48
N TRP A 531 -7.28 -6.90 30.70
CA TRP A 531 -7.93 -8.19 30.87
C TRP A 531 -6.98 -9.36 30.61
N ASP A 532 -7.36 -10.58 31.01
CA ASP A 532 -6.60 -11.77 30.63
C ASP A 532 -6.70 -12.00 29.11
N CYS A 533 -5.54 -12.21 28.47
CA CYS A 533 -5.48 -12.35 27.02
C CYS A 533 -6.29 -13.54 26.50
N GLN A 534 -7.18 -13.29 25.55
CA GLN A 534 -8.09 -14.25 24.94
C GLN A 534 -7.73 -14.43 23.45
N SER A 535 -7.53 -15.68 23.04
CA SER A 535 -7.05 -16.01 21.68
C SER A 535 -8.06 -15.77 20.54
N TRP A 536 -9.28 -15.33 20.85
CA TRP A 536 -10.38 -15.20 19.89
C TRP A 536 -11.14 -13.87 20.01
N ALA A 537 -10.69 -12.93 20.84
CA ALA A 537 -11.45 -11.71 21.16
C ALA A 537 -10.87 -10.51 20.39
N VAL A 538 -11.67 -9.88 19.52
CA VAL A 538 -11.19 -8.84 18.56
C VAL A 538 -10.91 -7.53 19.30
N ASP A 539 -11.73 -7.20 20.29
CA ASP A 539 -11.57 -6.15 21.31
C ASP A 539 -10.18 -6.09 21.99
N GLN A 540 -9.41 -7.17 21.97
CA GLN A 540 -8.03 -7.24 22.46
C GLN A 540 -6.95 -7.14 21.37
N HIS A 541 -7.32 -7.27 20.10
CA HIS A 541 -6.41 -7.19 18.96
C HIS A 541 -6.47 -5.80 18.33
N TRP A 542 -5.33 -5.10 18.35
CA TRP A 542 -5.22 -3.71 17.92
C TRP A 542 -4.39 -3.59 16.65
N TYR A 543 -4.93 -2.92 15.65
CA TYR A 543 -4.24 -2.59 14.40
C TYR A 543 -3.50 -1.27 14.60
N HIS A 544 -2.19 -1.25 14.38
CA HIS A 544 -1.42 0.00 14.32
C HIS A 544 -1.55 0.61 12.92
N ARG A 545 -2.31 1.69 12.82
CA ARG A 545 -2.58 2.37 11.56
C ARG A 545 -1.45 3.32 11.18
N SER A 546 -1.29 3.52 9.87
CA SER A 546 -0.30 4.42 9.29
C SER A 546 -0.52 5.91 9.59
N ASP A 547 -1.68 6.29 10.14
CA ASP A 547 -1.97 7.61 10.70
C ASP A 547 -1.55 7.74 12.19
N SER A 548 -0.84 6.75 12.74
CA SER A 548 -0.48 6.57 14.15
C SER A 548 -1.67 6.41 15.10
N SER A 549 -2.84 5.97 14.63
CA SER A 549 -3.91 5.50 15.54
C SER A 549 -3.79 4.01 15.84
N LEU A 550 -4.29 3.61 17.02
CA LEU A 550 -4.53 2.21 17.37
C LEU A 550 -6.03 1.95 17.26
N SER A 551 -6.42 0.90 16.55
CA SER A 551 -7.84 0.61 16.32
C SER A 551 -8.23 -0.84 16.59
N THR A 552 -9.46 -1.05 17.06
CA THR A 552 -10.17 -2.33 17.08
C THR A 552 -11.69 -2.08 16.93
N LEU A 553 -12.47 -3.10 16.57
CA LEU A 553 -13.94 -3.00 16.38
C LEU A 553 -14.37 -1.83 15.46
N GLY A 554 -13.57 -1.54 14.43
CA GLY A 554 -13.76 -0.39 13.53
C GLY A 554 -13.47 1.00 14.13
N ARG A 555 -13.11 1.09 15.41
CA ARG A 555 -12.94 2.31 16.21
C ARG A 555 -11.50 2.46 16.75
N CYS A 556 -11.20 3.59 17.39
CA CYS A 556 -9.86 3.96 17.81
C CYS A 556 -9.72 4.06 19.34
N LEU A 557 -8.52 3.80 19.83
CA LEU A 557 -8.10 4.08 21.20
C LEU A 557 -8.05 5.61 21.38
N ASP A 558 -8.99 6.15 22.15
CA ASP A 558 -9.23 7.58 22.30
C ASP A 558 -8.95 8.02 23.75
N ILE A 559 -8.51 9.27 23.95
CA ILE A 559 -8.38 9.88 25.26
C ILE A 559 -9.63 10.71 25.52
N VAL A 560 -10.42 10.32 26.53
CA VAL A 560 -11.75 10.88 26.81
C VAL A 560 -11.78 12.41 26.69
N GLY A 561 -12.62 12.90 25.78
CA GLY A 561 -12.81 14.34 25.53
C GLY A 561 -11.57 15.06 24.99
N ASN A 562 -10.65 14.33 24.35
CA ASN A 562 -9.35 14.80 23.87
C ASN A 562 -8.46 15.41 24.99
N GLY A 563 -8.62 14.93 26.23
CA GLY A 563 -8.01 15.51 27.42
C GLY A 563 -6.48 15.38 27.48
N THR A 564 -5.84 16.21 28.31
CA THR A 564 -4.37 16.27 28.43
C THR A 564 -3.88 16.24 29.88
N ALA A 565 -4.70 15.81 30.85
CA ALA A 565 -4.32 15.74 32.26
C ALA A 565 -3.94 14.31 32.68
N ASP A 566 -3.05 14.16 33.66
CA ASP A 566 -2.77 12.85 34.29
C ASP A 566 -4.07 12.30 34.89
N GLY A 567 -4.33 11.01 34.67
CA GLY A 567 -5.57 10.35 35.10
C GLY A 567 -6.76 10.54 34.17
N THR A 568 -6.60 11.21 33.01
CA THR A 568 -7.64 11.18 31.97
C THR A 568 -7.75 9.75 31.45
N ARG A 569 -8.95 9.18 31.46
CA ARG A 569 -9.18 7.80 30.99
C ARG A 569 -9.04 7.70 29.48
N VAL A 570 -8.80 6.48 29.01
CA VAL A 570 -8.98 6.11 27.61
C VAL A 570 -10.33 5.38 27.40
N GLU A 571 -10.88 5.55 26.21
CA GLU A 571 -12.13 4.93 25.75
C GLU A 571 -11.98 4.44 24.30
N LEU A 572 -12.93 3.63 23.84
CA LEU A 572 -13.09 3.35 22.41
C LEU A 572 -13.98 4.44 21.79
N TRP A 573 -13.56 5.03 20.67
CA TRP A 573 -14.33 6.06 19.97
C TRP A 573 -14.15 5.98 18.45
N ASP A 574 -15.17 6.38 17.68
CA ASP A 574 -15.09 6.43 16.22
C ASP A 574 -13.85 7.22 15.75
N CYS A 575 -13.05 6.60 14.88
CA CYS A 575 -11.79 7.16 14.43
C CYS A 575 -12.01 8.46 13.65
N ASN A 576 -11.65 9.60 14.22
CA ASN A 576 -11.93 10.94 13.71
C ASN A 576 -10.65 11.79 13.50
N GLY A 577 -9.48 11.20 13.76
CA GLY A 577 -8.18 11.79 13.46
C GLY A 577 -7.68 12.83 14.48
N VAL A 578 -8.39 13.11 15.56
CA VAL A 578 -7.93 14.05 16.60
C VAL A 578 -6.65 13.57 17.28
N GLY A 579 -5.88 14.50 17.85
CA GLY A 579 -4.60 14.21 18.49
C GLY A 579 -4.68 13.23 19.67
N GLY A 580 -5.84 13.12 20.34
CA GLY A 580 -6.11 12.14 21.40
C GLY A 580 -6.20 10.68 20.93
N GLN A 581 -6.38 10.45 19.62
CA GLN A 581 -6.38 9.10 19.03
C GLN A 581 -4.99 8.64 18.54
N LYS A 582 -3.97 9.48 18.71
CA LYS A 582 -2.62 9.24 18.18
C LYS A 582 -1.71 8.63 19.24
N TRP A 583 -1.07 7.52 18.92
CA TRP A 583 -0.21 6.76 19.81
C TRP A 583 1.06 6.35 19.09
N VAL A 584 2.21 6.67 19.68
CA VAL A 584 3.54 6.38 19.12
C VAL A 584 4.28 5.50 20.10
N GLN A 585 4.49 4.24 19.72
CA GLN A 585 5.29 3.31 20.51
C GLN A 585 6.75 3.77 20.55
N GLN A 586 7.26 3.97 21.75
CA GLN A 586 8.63 4.39 22.03
C GLN A 586 9.54 3.16 22.11
N ALA A 587 10.84 3.37 21.88
CA ALA A 587 11.86 2.31 21.97
C ALA A 587 11.98 1.67 23.39
N ASP A 588 11.43 2.32 24.41
CA ASP A 588 11.36 1.78 25.78
C ASP A 588 10.10 0.95 26.04
N GLY A 589 9.22 0.77 25.05
CA GLY A 589 7.95 0.05 25.15
C GLY A 589 6.78 0.87 25.68
N SER A 590 6.89 2.20 25.83
CA SER A 590 5.75 3.05 26.20
C SER A 590 4.94 3.52 24.99
N LEU A 591 3.62 3.66 25.14
CA LEU A 591 2.73 4.24 24.12
C LEU A 591 2.50 5.71 24.43
N LEU A 592 3.25 6.59 23.77
CA LEU A 592 3.17 8.04 23.93
C LEU A 592 2.02 8.61 23.09
N ASN A 593 1.14 9.40 23.69
CA ASN A 593 0.23 10.27 22.96
C ASN A 593 0.90 11.65 22.70
N PRO A 594 1.18 12.04 21.44
CA PRO A 594 1.94 13.26 21.14
C PRO A 594 1.23 14.56 21.54
N GLN A 595 -0.11 14.60 21.53
CA GLN A 595 -0.87 15.80 21.86
C GLN A 595 -0.82 16.14 23.35
N SER A 596 -0.97 15.12 24.20
CA SER A 596 -0.99 15.27 25.66
C SER A 596 0.40 15.20 26.30
N GLY A 597 1.41 14.71 25.57
CA GLY A 597 2.76 14.49 26.07
C GLY A 597 2.85 13.39 27.13
N ARG A 598 1.89 12.45 27.13
CA ARG A 598 1.68 11.44 28.19
C ARG A 598 1.64 10.04 27.62
N CYS A 599 1.96 9.07 28.47
CA CYS A 599 1.98 7.67 28.11
C CYS A 599 0.69 6.99 28.55
N LEU A 600 0.25 5.97 27.81
CA LEU A 600 -0.74 5.01 28.29
C LEU A 600 -0.24 4.39 29.60
N ASP A 601 -1.12 4.27 30.58
CA ASP A 601 -0.78 3.99 31.97
C ASP A 601 -1.84 3.09 32.61
N SER A 602 -1.40 2.02 33.27
CA SER A 602 -2.24 1.30 34.21
C SER A 602 -2.21 2.00 35.58
N PRO A 603 -3.36 2.52 36.09
CA PRO A 603 -3.38 3.32 37.30
C PRO A 603 -2.70 2.64 38.48
N SER A 604 -1.70 3.32 39.06
CA SER A 604 -0.91 2.83 40.19
C SER A 604 -0.21 1.47 39.96
N GLY A 605 -0.02 1.06 38.69
CA GLY A 605 0.54 -0.24 38.34
C GLY A 605 -0.37 -1.43 38.62
N ALA A 606 -1.70 -1.21 38.67
CA ALA A 606 -2.66 -2.29 38.85
C ALA A 606 -2.66 -3.29 37.68
N THR A 607 -2.90 -4.56 37.99
CA THR A 607 -2.90 -5.67 37.01
C THR A 607 -4.07 -6.63 37.24
N ALA A 608 -5.21 -6.12 37.74
CA ALA A 608 -6.44 -6.89 37.86
C ALA A 608 -7.28 -6.81 36.58
N ASN A 609 -8.09 -7.83 36.28
CA ASN A 609 -9.09 -7.74 35.20
C ASN A 609 -10.06 -6.60 35.49
N GLY A 610 -10.35 -5.79 34.48
CA GLY A 610 -11.20 -4.59 34.62
C GLY A 610 -10.45 -3.35 35.09
N THR A 611 -9.11 -3.38 35.15
CA THR A 611 -8.31 -2.19 35.44
C THR A 611 -8.40 -1.22 34.27
N ARG A 612 -9.25 -0.19 34.36
CA ARG A 612 -9.37 0.84 33.32
C ARG A 612 -8.04 1.56 33.12
N LEU A 613 -7.63 1.72 31.87
CA LEU A 613 -6.43 2.46 31.51
C LEU A 613 -6.67 3.97 31.50
N GLN A 614 -5.58 4.72 31.63
CA GLN A 614 -5.53 6.17 31.64
C GLN A 614 -4.29 6.68 30.90
N ILE A 615 -4.15 7.99 30.77
CA ILE A 615 -2.86 8.62 30.47
C ILE A 615 -2.20 9.15 31.74
N ALA A 616 -0.88 9.07 31.82
CA ALA A 616 -0.10 9.69 32.88
C ALA A 616 1.26 10.20 32.36
N THR A 617 1.91 11.04 33.15
CA THR A 617 3.30 11.47 32.89
C THR A 617 4.19 10.24 32.63
N CYS A 618 4.89 10.22 31.49
CA CYS A 618 5.77 9.13 31.11
C CYS A 618 6.90 8.97 32.15
N ASN A 619 6.93 7.82 32.83
CA ASN A 619 7.77 7.56 34.00
C ASN A 619 8.64 6.30 33.86
N GLY A 620 8.52 5.57 32.75
CA GLY A 620 9.33 4.39 32.43
C GLY A 620 9.05 3.15 33.28
N THR A 621 8.08 3.19 34.20
CA THR A 621 7.72 2.05 35.05
C THR A 621 7.03 0.94 34.26
N ALA A 622 6.94 -0.26 34.84
CA ALA A 622 6.22 -1.39 34.27
C ALA A 622 4.71 -1.12 34.03
N ALA A 623 4.13 -0.12 34.68
CA ALA A 623 2.73 0.31 34.50
C ALA A 623 2.46 0.95 33.12
N GLN A 624 3.51 1.34 32.40
CA GLN A 624 3.45 2.05 31.12
C GLN A 624 4.10 1.27 29.97
N LYS A 625 4.28 -0.05 30.13
CA LYS A 625 4.91 -0.91 29.13
C LYS A 625 3.84 -1.70 28.37
N PHE A 626 3.78 -1.45 27.08
CA PHE A 626 2.82 -2.02 26.15
C PHE A 626 3.54 -2.47 24.87
N THR A 627 3.48 -3.76 24.60
CA THR A 627 3.99 -4.37 23.37
C THR A 627 2.84 -4.51 22.38
N LEU A 628 2.86 -3.68 21.34
CA LEU A 628 2.17 -3.99 20.09
C LEU A 628 2.92 -5.14 19.40
N GLY A 629 2.18 -6.11 18.86
CA GLY A 629 2.73 -7.24 18.11
C GLY A 629 2.79 -7.00 16.60
#